data_AF-A0A413I419-F1
#
_entry.id   AF-A0A413I419-F1
#
_cell.length_a   1.000
_cell.length_b   1.000
_cell.length_c   1.000
_cell.angle_alpha   90.00
_cell.angle_beta   90.00
_cell.angle_gamma   90.00
#
_symmetry.space_group_name_H-M   'P 1'
#
loop_
_entity.id
_entity.type
_entity.pdbx_description
1 polymer ?
#
loop_
_entity_poly.entity_id
_entity_poly.type
_entity_poly.pdbx_seq_one_letter_code
_entity_poly.pdbx_strand_id
1 'polypeptide(L)' 'MTPSIIKLPFWELTAKNENVFYACLNREAAHRPEHLRGRSLYLQGDLAETLAALRQERSIAATIK' A
#
# COMPACT_ATOMS: atom_id res chain seq x y z
N MET A 1 -8.51 3.79 14.35
CA MET A 1 -7.17 4.28 13.97
C MET A 1 -7.04 5.73 14.44
N THR A 2 -5.88 6.13 14.96
CA THR A 2 -5.51 7.54 15.19
C THR A 2 -4.73 8.05 13.97
N PRO A 3 -5.37 8.72 12.99
CA PRO A 3 -4.77 8.96 11.67
C PRO A 3 -3.50 9.83 11.72
N SER A 4 -3.38 10.69 12.74
CA SER A 4 -2.23 11.57 12.95
C SER A 4 -0.92 10.84 13.23
N ILE A 5 -0.95 9.57 13.66
CA ILE A 5 0.27 8.83 14.01
C ILE A 5 0.93 8.17 12.80
N ILE A 6 0.14 7.59 11.89
CA ILE A 6 0.67 6.83 10.74
C ILE A 6 0.16 7.38 9.41
N LYS A 7 -1.16 7.49 9.26
CA LYS A 7 -1.78 7.75 7.96
C LYS A 7 -1.41 9.13 7.41
N LEU A 8 -1.56 10.20 8.20
CA LEU A 8 -1.26 11.56 7.76
C LEU A 8 0.25 11.77 7.54
N PRO A 9 1.16 11.35 8.45
CA PRO A 9 2.59 11.47 8.21
C PRO A 9 3.07 10.71 6.96
N PHE A 10 2.57 9.50 6.72
CA PHE A 10 2.96 8.73 5.52
C PHE A 10 2.46 9.40 4.24
N TRP A 11 1.27 10.01 4.25
CA TRP A 11 0.77 10.79 3.12
C TRP A 11 1.64 12.01 2.85
N GLU A 12 1.99 12.76 3.88
CA GLU A 12 2.90 13.91 3.74
C GLU A 12 4.27 13.52 3.20
N LEU A 13 4.86 12.44 3.71
CA LEU A 13 6.16 11.95 3.25
C LEU A 13 6.11 11.50 1.79
N THR A 14 5.03 10.85 1.37
CA THR A 14 4.82 10.44 -0.03
C THR A 14 4.64 11.64 -0.94
N ALA A 15 3.87 12.65 -0.50
CA ALA A 15 3.68 13.88 -1.27
C ALA A 15 4.99 14.65 -1.45
N LYS A 16 5.83 14.72 -0.40
CA LYS A 16 7.12 15.44 -0.40
C LYS A 16 8.22 14.77 -1.26
N ASN A 17 8.18 13.45 -1.42
CA ASN A 17 9.20 12.72 -2.19
C ASN A 17 8.58 12.02 -3.40
N GLU A 18 8.87 12.52 -4.60
CA GLU A 18 8.32 12.02 -5.86
C GLU A 18 8.69 10.57 -6.19
N ASN A 19 9.79 10.08 -5.62
CA ASN A 19 10.27 8.71 -5.83
C ASN A 19 9.57 7.66 -4.95
N VAL A 20 8.65 8.08 -4.07
CA VAL A 20 7.92 7.18 -3.17
C VAL A 20 6.55 6.84 -3.73
N PHE A 21 6.15 5.58 -3.57
CA PHE A 21 4.82 5.08 -3.89
C PHE A 21 4.13 4.60 -2.61
N TYR A 22 2.92 5.07 -2.35
CA TYR A 22 2.18 4.72 -1.15
C TYR A 22 1.23 3.54 -1.39
N ALA A 23 1.37 2.45 -0.63
CA ALA A 23 0.44 1.33 -0.66
C ALA A 23 -0.28 1.20 0.68
N CYS A 24 -1.61 1.14 0.65
CA CYS A 24 -2.45 0.88 1.82
C CYS A 24 -3.24 -0.41 1.60
N LEU A 25 -3.19 -1.30 2.58
CA LEU A 25 -4.02 -2.49 2.66
C LEU A 25 -4.83 -2.43 3.95
N ASN A 26 -6.15 -2.56 3.82
CA ASN A 26 -7.04 -2.61 4.98
C ASN A 26 -8.24 -3.51 4.66
N ARG A 27 -8.86 -4.10 5.69
CA ARG A 27 -10.06 -4.95 5.48
C ARG A 27 -11.25 -4.14 5.00
N GLU A 28 -11.34 -2.90 5.45
CA GLU A 28 -12.36 -1.93 5.04
C GLU A 28 -11.81 -1.00 3.95
N ALA A 29 -12.71 -0.53 3.09
CA ALA A 29 -12.37 0.44 2.05
C ALA A 29 -11.74 1.70 2.67
N ALA A 30 -10.56 2.06 2.18
CA ALA A 30 -9.84 3.25 2.63
C ALA A 30 -10.03 4.41 1.63
N HIS A 31 -10.23 5.62 2.16
CA HIS A 31 -10.30 6.83 1.35
C HIS A 31 -8.99 7.08 0.58
N ARG A 32 -9.10 7.30 -0.73
CA ARG A 32 -7.99 7.64 -1.63
C ARG A 32 -7.84 9.17 -1.72
N PRO A 33 -6.74 9.77 -1.24
CA PRO A 33 -6.50 11.19 -1.33
C PRO A 33 -6.09 11.60 -2.75
N GLU A 34 -6.63 12.72 -3.21
CA GLU A 34 -6.36 13.28 -4.53
C GLU A 34 -4.89 13.65 -4.75
N HIS A 35 -4.21 14.19 -3.73
CA HIS A 35 -2.82 14.62 -3.82
C HIS A 35 -1.82 13.46 -3.98
N LEU A 36 -2.24 12.20 -3.82
CA LEU A 36 -1.43 11.01 -4.11
C LEU A 36 -1.92 10.24 -5.35
N ARG A 37 -2.82 10.82 -6.16
CA ARG A 37 -3.35 10.19 -7.37
C ARG A 37 -2.21 9.77 -8.31
N GLY A 38 -2.29 8.56 -8.84
CA GLY A 38 -1.26 7.99 -9.73
C GLY A 38 0.02 7.53 -9.02
N ARG A 39 0.18 7.85 -7.74
CA ARG A 39 1.37 7.50 -6.92
C ARG A 39 0.98 6.74 -5.65
N SER A 40 -0.21 6.16 -5.66
CA SER A 40 -0.72 5.37 -4.54
C SER A 40 -1.64 4.23 -4.98
N LEU A 41 -1.65 3.17 -4.17
CA LEU A 41 -2.51 2.01 -4.30
C LEU A 41 -3.27 1.79 -2.99
N TYR A 42 -4.57 1.54 -3.07
CA TYR A 42 -5.40 1.20 -1.93
C TYR A 42 -6.12 -0.10 -2.21
N LEU A 43 -5.76 -1.12 -1.45
CA LEU A 43 -6.28 -2.48 -1.52
C LEU A 43 -7.22 -2.72 -0.36
N GLN A 44 -8.35 -3.35 -0.66
CA GLN A 44 -9.24 -3.89 0.33
C GLN A 44 -9.02 -5.40 0.41
N GLY A 45 -8.71 -5.92 1.60
CA GLY A 45 -8.48 -7.36 1.78
C GLY A 45 -7.94 -7.72 3.15
N ASP A 46 -7.86 -9.02 3.42
CA ASP A 46 -7.20 -9.52 4.61
C ASP A 46 -5.66 -9.45 4.45
N LEU A 47 -4.98 -9.00 5.51
CA LEU A 47 -3.54 -8.80 5.50
C LEU A 47 -2.78 -10.12 5.32
N ALA A 48 -3.19 -11.17 6.03
CA ALA A 48 -2.49 -12.45 6.01
C ALA A 48 -2.63 -13.13 4.65
N GLU A 49 -3.85 -13.15 4.10
CA GLU A 49 -4.12 -13.74 2.79
C GLU A 49 -3.38 -13.00 1.67
N THR A 50 -3.43 -11.66 1.68
CA THR A 50 -2.76 -10.84 0.65
C THR A 50 -1.25 -11.04 0.68
N LEU A 51 -0.64 -11.05 1.87
CA LEU A 51 0.81 -11.28 1.98
C LEU A 51 1.21 -12.71 1.62
N ALA A 52 0.38 -13.72 1.92
CA ALA A 52 0.62 -15.09 1.52
C ALA A 52 0.62 -15.23 -0.02
N ALA A 53 -0.38 -14.64 -0.68
CA ALA A 53 -0.46 -14.63 -2.15
C ALA A 53 0.76 -13.94 -2.77
N LEU A 54 1.17 -12.76 -2.27
CA LEU A 54 2.35 -12.04 -2.78
C LEU A 54 3.65 -12.84 -2.60
N ARG A 55 3.79 -13.59 -1.51
CA ARG A 55 4.95 -14.47 -1.29
C ARG A 55 4.97 -15.63 -2.28
N GLN A 56 3.82 -16.20 -2.59
CA GLN A 56 3.69 -17.28 -3.57
C GLN A 56 4.07 -16.80 -4.98
N GLU A 57 3.51 -15.66 -5.41
CA GLU A 57 3.86 -15.01 -6.69
C GLU A 57 5.35 -14.74 -6.80
N ARG A 58 5.97 -14.18 -5.75
CA ARG A 58 7.41 -13.93 -5.71
C ARG A 58 8.23 -15.22 -5.83
N SER A 59 7.81 -16.31 -5.20
CA SER A 59 8.49 -17.60 -5.30
C SER A 59 8.44 -18.13 -6.73
N ILE A 60 7.27 -18.08 -7.38
CA ILE A 60 7.09 -18.54 -8.77
C ILE A 60 7.97 -17.73 -9.71
N ALA A 61 7.95 -16.39 -9.59
CA ALA A 61 8.78 -15.51 -10.42
C ALA A 61 10.29 -15.75 -10.23
N ALA A 62 10.72 -16.18 -9.04
CA ALA A 62 12.11 -16.52 -8.77
C ALA A 62 12.53 -17.87 -9.36
N THR A 63 11.60 -18.82 -9.53
CA THR A 63 11.86 -20.14 -10.11
C THR A 63 11.85 -20.14 -11.64
N ILE A 64 11.20 -19.14 -12.26
CA ILE A 64 11.12 -18.99 -13.73
C ILE A 64 12.36 -18.24 -14.30
N LYS A 65 13.16 -17.61 -13.45
CA LYS A 65 14.45 -17.01 -13.83
C LYS A 65 15.58 -18.02 -13.74
#